data_AF-A6N0M4-F1
#
_entry.id   AF-A6N0M4-F1
#
_cell.length_a   1.000
_cell.length_b   1.000
_cell.length_c   1.000
_cell.angle_alpha   90.00
_cell.angle_beta   90.00
_cell.angle_gamma   90.00
#
_symmetry.space_group_name_H-M   'P 1'
#
loop_
_entity.id
_entity.type
_entity.pdbx_description
1 polymer ?
#
loop_
_entity_poly.entity_id
_entity_poly.type
_entity_poly.pdbx_seq_one_letter_code
_entity_poly.pdbx_strand_id
1 'polypeptide(L)' 'LKSNKGGLFGDSIKWNFSKFLVDKEGRVVDRYAPTTSPLSIEKDIKKLLGSS' A
#
# COMPACT_ATOMS: atom_id res chain seq x y z
N LEU A 1 9.51 7.69 2.96
CA LEU A 1 8.25 7.05 2.53
C LEU A 1 7.50 7.81 1.41
N LYS A 2 7.38 9.14 1.42
CA LYS A 2 6.61 9.88 0.40
C LYS A 2 7.32 10.08 -0.95
N SER A 3 8.65 9.98 -0.97
CA SER A 3 9.47 10.44 -2.10
C SER A 3 9.80 9.37 -3.15
N ASN A 4 9.30 8.15 -3.04
CA ASN A 4 9.82 7.02 -3.85
C ASN A 4 9.04 6.70 -5.14
N LYS A 5 7.85 7.31 -5.37
CA LYS A 5 7.09 7.19 -6.63
C LYS A 5 6.22 8.42 -6.87
N GLY A 6 6.82 9.51 -7.36
CA GLY A 6 6.10 10.71 -7.79
C GLY A 6 5.52 10.52 -9.18
N GLY A 7 4.19 10.36 -9.29
CA GLY A 7 3.48 10.36 -10.57
C GLY A 7 3.17 11.78 -11.04
N LEU A 8 3.25 12.01 -12.35
CA LEU A 8 3.18 13.29 -13.09
C LEU A 8 1.81 14.01 -13.07
N PHE A 9 1.00 13.90 -12.02
CA PHE A 9 -0.30 14.59 -11.98
C PHE A 9 -0.63 15.11 -10.59
N GLY A 10 -0.49 16.44 -10.45
CA GLY A 10 -1.20 17.26 -9.47
C GLY A 10 -0.82 17.04 -8.00
N ASP A 11 -0.26 18.08 -7.39
CA ASP A 11 -0.03 18.23 -5.94
C ASP A 11 -1.32 18.28 -5.10
N SER A 12 -2.38 17.56 -5.47
CA SER A 12 -3.52 17.34 -4.59
C SER A 12 -3.26 16.12 -3.72
N ILE A 13 -2.41 16.28 -2.69
CA ILE A 13 -2.51 15.43 -1.51
C ILE A 13 -3.83 15.78 -0.82
N LYS A 14 -4.92 15.21 -1.31
CA LYS A 14 -6.15 15.04 -0.55
C LYS A 14 -6.48 13.56 -0.58
N TRP A 15 -6.04 12.86 0.45
CA TRP A 15 -6.94 12.03 1.26
C TRP A 15 -6.13 11.22 2.27
N ASN A 16 -6.52 11.32 3.53
CA ASN A 16 -6.22 10.32 4.55
C ASN A 16 -6.50 8.89 4.02
N PHE A 17 -5.91 7.86 4.63
CA PHE A 17 -6.12 6.42 4.29
C PHE A 17 -5.33 5.86 3.09
N SER A 18 -4.20 6.44 2.67
CA SER A 18 -3.20 5.66 1.92
C SER A 18 -2.72 4.49 2.78
N LYS A 19 -2.66 3.28 2.22
CA LYS A 19 -2.31 2.06 2.96
C LYS A 19 -0.95 1.56 2.47
N PHE A 20 -0.11 1.09 3.39
CA PHE A 20 1.19 0.50 3.08
C PHE A 20 1.20 -0.91 3.65
N LEU A 21 1.55 -1.89 2.82
CA LEU A 21 1.80 -3.25 3.27
C LEU A 21 3.29 -3.39 3.58
N VAL A 22 3.58 -3.81 4.81
CA VAL A 22 4.93 -3.93 5.35
C VAL A 22 5.14 -5.39 5.74
N ASP A 23 6.28 -5.95 5.34
CA ASP A 23 6.66 -7.31 5.69
C ASP A 23 7.24 -7.44 7.11
N LYS A 24 7.55 -8.66 7.52
CA LYS A 24 8.08 -8.97 8.86
C LYS A 24 9.49 -8.39 9.09
N GLU A 25 10.22 -8.03 8.03
CA GLU A 25 11.51 -7.36 8.11
C GLU A 25 11.37 -5.82 8.15
N GLY A 26 10.15 -5.30 8.14
CA GLY A 26 9.89 -3.86 8.15
C GLY A 26 10.02 -3.19 6.79
N ARG A 27 10.09 -3.94 5.69
CA ARG A 27 10.18 -3.40 4.33
C ARG A 27 8.79 -3.16 3.75
N VAL A 28 8.61 -2.03 3.09
CA VAL A 28 7.38 -1.73 2.36
C VAL A 28 7.35 -2.56 1.08
N VAL A 29 6.38 -3.47 0.97
CA VAL A 29 6.22 -4.34 -0.20
C VAL A 29 5.18 -3.81 -1.18
N ASP A 30 4.20 -3.05 -0.71
CA ASP A 30 3.18 -2.44 -1.57
C ASP A 30 2.56 -1.17 -0.96
N ARG A 31 1.92 -0.37 -1.82
CA ARG A 31 1.20 0.86 -1.48
C ARG A 31 -0.13 0.92 -2.22
N TYR A 32 -1.21 1.09 -1.46
CA TYR A 32 -2.56 1.18 -2.00
C TYR A 32 -3.13 2.59 -1.88
N ALA A 33 -3.95 2.95 -2.87
CA ALA A 33 -4.64 4.23 -2.88
C ALA A 33 -5.69 4.30 -1.75
N PRO A 34 -6.09 5.50 -1.30
CA PRO A 34 -7.18 5.66 -0.34
C PRO A 34 -8.48 4.93 -0.74
N THR A 35 -8.78 4.91 -2.03
CA THR A 35 -9.95 4.28 -2.64
C THR A 35 -9.87 2.75 -2.75
N THR A 36 -8.71 2.14 -2.51
CA THR A 36 -8.57 0.68 -2.52
C THR A 36 -9.34 0.07 -1.35
N SER A 37 -10.23 -0.88 -1.65
CA SER A 37 -10.97 -1.64 -0.65
C SER A 37 -10.02 -2.47 0.22
N PRO A 38 -10.13 -2.45 1.56
CA PRO A 38 -9.30 -3.29 2.41
C PRO A 38 -9.39 -4.79 2.09
N LEU A 39 -10.58 -5.28 1.67
CA LEU A 39 -10.77 -6.69 1.35
C LEU A 39 -9.97 -7.14 0.12
N SER A 40 -9.69 -6.24 -0.83
CA SER A 40 -8.86 -6.62 -2.00
C SER A 40 -7.39 -6.83 -1.63
N ILE A 41 -6.95 -6.37 -0.46
CA ILE A 41 -5.56 -6.49 0.04
C ILE A 41 -5.33 -7.86 0.71
N GLU A 42 -6.40 -8.60 1.06
CA GLU A 42 -6.33 -9.88 1.78
C GLU A 42 -5.40 -10.89 1.11
N LYS A 43 -5.44 -10.98 -0.22
CA LYS A 43 -4.59 -11.90 -0.99
C LYS A 43 -3.10 -11.62 -0.79
N ASP A 44 -2.73 -10.34 -0.76
CA ASP A 44 -1.33 -9.92 -0.60
C ASP A 44 -0.85 -10.18 0.83
N ILE A 45 -1.74 -9.99 1.82
CA ILE A 45 -1.46 -10.34 3.22
C ILE A 45 -1.24 -11.85 3.37
N LYS A 46 -2.13 -12.69 2.83
CA LYS A 46 -1.99 -14.17 2.87
C LYS A 46 -0.69 -14.64 2.24
N LYS A 47 -0.30 -14.01 1.13
CA LYS A 47 0.98 -14.28 0.46
C LYS A 47 2.18 -14.02 1.38
N LEU A 48 2.16 -12.92 2.15
CA LEU A 48 3.24 -12.62 3.10
C LEU A 48 3.26 -13.55 4.32
N LEU A 49 2.10 -14.06 4.73
CA LEU A 49 1.97 -15.03 5.81
C LEU A 49 2.34 -16.46 5.38
N GLY A 50 2.54 -16.71 4.08
CA GLY A 50 2.80 -18.06 3.54
C GLY A 50 1.58 -18.98 3.64
N SER A 51 0.37 -18.42 3.75
CA SER A 51 -0.87 -19.19 3.76
C SER A 51 -1.35 -19.36 2.31
N SER A 52 -1.20 -20.58 1.78
CA SER A 52 -1.74 -21.00 0.47
C SER A 52 -3.24 -21.24 0.52
#